data_AF-Q4AAA4-F1
#
_entry.id   AF-Q4AAA4-F1
#
_cell.length_a   1.000
_cell.length_b   1.000
_cell.length_c   1.000
_cell.angle_alpha   90.00
_cell.angle_beta   90.00
_cell.angle_gamma   90.00
#
_symmetry.space_group_name_H-M   'P 1'
#
loop_
_entity.id
_entity.type
_entity.pdbx_description
1 polymer ?
#
loop_
_entity_poly.entity_id
_entity_poly.type
_entity_poly.pdbx_seq_one_letter_code
_entity_poly.pdbx_strand_id
1 'polypeptide(L)'
;MVKVCSKLKKEHHFEFVDSLDFFSREAKIAEIRSYYKKRIEFNQEKLDTAIYAWHDDFFNLKVSTDDRKDFIEKKAQKQIRLAQKALENLENQYLNLALDQASFESQKIHLQKQIDQQIKEIKTKAEAKKRKADEFLEKQRVKYEKEIAKKEALHKNFMDYIHQDSKNQINKISKQFQQIGETDPSFFSSRQEKLAQDLRVLNRHTKAKLETLETDFSLRKIGKNTFLDQKKNIELSYLKEVKMLQKQAQMVHPKMRMATKIWNFLKFREQDRFINNVERAKKSLNNTKLLILFLIIAFITGALNVNFFSSYNWFVAILKNNIFIGFIALGQTLVILTGGIDLSVGSLIGFGATIYLLLTVKLGLHFVAVLFILIIILAAIGILNGILISKFKIPPFIVTLAGLLSLRGAIAILLKGTPITNAQDPIFNFFNYNLGSNFSVLVLVFIITVAVLIFFIKFSKFGRYVYAVGDNPVAATFSGIKNNKILILVYMFSGIFAILGALSISSGTTSVSPNTGYGFELDTVTAVVLGGTALTGGKGGVGKTIIGWFAMALLLNTFSFFQLDSNFQLVAKGIIIVLAILFDQKYHINERLSKLYYKVLVKI
;
A
#
# COMPACT_ATOMS: atom_id res chain seq x y z
N MET A 1 54.24 -27.76 -12.40
CA MET A 1 53.54 -28.66 -11.44
C MET A 1 53.82 -28.30 -9.98
N VAL A 2 55.07 -28.23 -9.51
CA VAL A 2 55.40 -27.75 -8.14
C VAL A 2 54.75 -26.37 -7.86
N LYS A 3 54.78 -25.46 -8.85
CA LYS A 3 54.05 -24.16 -8.81
C LYS A 3 52.52 -24.27 -8.73
N VAL A 4 51.91 -25.35 -9.21
CA VAL A 4 50.45 -25.58 -9.16
C VAL A 4 50.05 -26.13 -7.79
N CYS A 5 50.82 -27.09 -7.25
CA CYS A 5 50.65 -27.57 -5.89
C CYS A 5 50.90 -26.46 -4.85
N SER A 6 51.90 -25.59 -5.08
CA SER A 6 52.15 -24.45 -4.19
C SER A 6 51.06 -23.37 -4.27
N LYS A 7 50.46 -23.17 -5.45
CA LYS A 7 49.36 -22.20 -5.66
C LYS A 7 48.05 -22.70 -5.03
N LEU A 8 47.73 -23.98 -5.19
CA LEU A 8 46.59 -24.63 -4.52
C LEU A 8 46.73 -24.68 -2.99
N LYS A 9 47.96 -24.81 -2.47
CA LYS A 9 48.26 -24.66 -1.03
C LYS A 9 47.97 -23.25 -0.50
N LYS A 10 48.23 -22.21 -1.28
CA LYS A 10 48.01 -20.81 -0.89
C LYS A 10 46.56 -20.34 -1.07
N GLU A 11 45.82 -20.84 -2.06
CA GLU A 11 44.45 -20.41 -2.37
C GLU A 11 43.37 -21.08 -1.50
N HIS A 12 43.71 -22.12 -0.72
CA HIS A 12 42.78 -22.89 0.10
C HIS A 12 43.31 -23.21 1.50
N HIS A 13 43.75 -22.17 2.23
CA HIS A 13 44.11 -22.31 3.63
C HIS A 13 42.82 -22.47 4.46
N PHE A 14 42.65 -23.64 5.08
CA PHE A 14 41.52 -23.89 5.97
C PHE A 14 41.81 -23.27 7.33
N GLU A 15 40.97 -22.34 7.77
CA GLU A 15 41.09 -21.71 9.09
C GLU A 15 40.44 -22.58 10.15
N PHE A 16 41.24 -23.00 11.13
CA PHE A 16 40.76 -23.74 12.29
C PHE A 16 40.19 -22.78 13.33
N VAL A 17 39.18 -23.24 14.06
CA VAL A 17 38.59 -22.48 15.18
C VAL A 17 39.53 -22.55 16.39
N ASP A 18 39.96 -21.39 16.89
CA ASP A 18 40.92 -21.28 17.98
C ASP A 18 40.29 -21.40 19.38
N SER A 19 39.00 -21.02 19.53
CA SER A 19 38.28 -21.06 20.80
C SER A 19 36.77 -21.28 20.61
N LEU A 20 36.11 -21.80 21.66
CA LEU A 20 34.66 -21.96 21.70
C LEU A 20 34.00 -20.78 22.43
N ASP A 21 32.80 -20.39 22.01
CA ASP A 21 32.03 -19.37 22.76
C ASP A 21 31.29 -20.03 23.91
N PHE A 22 31.81 -19.83 25.12
CA PHE A 22 31.19 -20.35 26.32
C PHE A 22 30.03 -19.48 26.79
N PHE A 23 28.99 -20.15 27.31
CA PHE A 23 27.94 -19.49 28.05
C PHE A 23 28.53 -18.89 29.35
N SER A 24 28.82 -17.59 29.35
CA SER A 24 29.38 -16.87 30.48
C SER A 24 28.42 -15.81 31.03
N ARG A 25 28.70 -15.37 32.26
CA ARG A 25 27.98 -14.27 32.91
C ARG A 25 28.11 -13.00 32.08
N GLU A 26 29.32 -12.70 31.63
CA GLU A 26 29.68 -11.52 30.86
C GLU A 26 28.96 -11.51 29.50
N ALA A 27 28.95 -12.65 28.80
CA ALA A 27 28.24 -12.80 27.53
C ALA A 27 26.73 -12.59 27.70
N LYS A 28 26.14 -13.13 28.78
CA LYS A 28 24.70 -12.97 29.03
C LYS A 28 24.32 -11.54 29.45
N ILE A 29 25.16 -10.89 30.26
CA ILE A 29 25.00 -9.48 30.62
C ILE A 29 25.16 -8.59 29.38
N ALA A 30 26.14 -8.86 28.52
CA ALA A 30 26.34 -8.15 27.26
C ALA A 30 25.12 -8.31 26.33
N GLU A 31 24.52 -9.50 26.26
CA GLU A 31 23.29 -9.75 25.52
C GLU A 31 22.11 -8.90 26.06
N ILE A 32 21.93 -8.86 27.38
CA ILE A 32 20.91 -8.02 28.02
C ILE A 32 21.16 -6.54 27.70
N ARG A 33 22.39 -6.05 27.90
CA ARG A 33 22.76 -4.65 27.62
C ARG A 33 22.51 -4.29 26.17
N SER A 34 22.89 -5.17 25.23
CA SER A 34 22.65 -4.98 23.80
C SER A 34 21.15 -4.87 23.48
N TYR A 35 20.32 -5.71 24.11
CA TYR A 35 18.86 -5.66 23.97
C TYR A 35 18.27 -4.33 24.47
N TYR A 36 18.60 -3.92 25.70
CA TYR A 36 18.08 -2.67 26.27
C TYR A 36 18.62 -1.44 25.52
N LYS A 37 19.88 -1.47 25.07
CA LYS A 37 20.46 -0.39 24.23
C LYS A 37 19.64 -0.18 22.95
N LYS A 38 19.36 -1.25 22.19
CA LYS A 38 18.52 -1.17 20.99
C LYS A 38 17.11 -0.66 21.29
N ARG A 39 16.54 -1.08 22.43
CA ARG A 39 15.21 -0.62 22.87
C ARG A 39 15.21 0.87 23.20
N ILE A 40 16.26 1.38 23.82
CA ILE A 40 16.43 2.81 24.11
C ILE A 40 16.55 3.59 22.80
N GLU A 41 17.45 3.18 21.91
CA GLU A 41 17.65 3.81 20.59
C GLU A 41 16.34 3.88 19.80
N PHE A 42 15.58 2.79 19.74
CA PHE A 42 14.31 2.73 19.02
C PHE A 42 13.22 3.63 19.62
N ASN A 43 13.09 3.67 20.95
CA ASN A 43 12.11 4.55 21.57
C ASN A 43 12.51 6.02 21.41
N GLN A 44 13.82 6.32 21.44
CA GLN A 44 14.33 7.66 21.15
C GLN A 44 13.98 8.10 19.74
N GLU A 45 14.23 7.24 18.73
CA GLU A 45 13.87 7.50 17.34
C GLU A 45 12.37 7.76 17.16
N LYS A 46 11.51 7.06 17.90
CA LYS A 46 10.05 7.31 17.90
C LYS A 46 9.68 8.68 18.48
N LEU A 47 10.33 9.10 19.56
CA LEU A 47 10.13 10.42 20.11
C LEU A 47 10.56 11.47 19.10
N ASP A 48 11.77 11.33 18.55
CA ASP A 48 12.34 12.25 17.58
C ASP A 48 11.41 12.38 16.37
N THR A 49 10.94 11.26 15.81
CA THR A 49 9.98 11.25 14.68
C THR A 49 8.68 12.00 15.01
N ALA A 50 8.14 11.83 16.21
CA ALA A 50 6.94 12.53 16.64
C ALA A 50 7.17 14.04 16.81
N ILE A 51 8.33 14.43 17.36
CA ILE A 51 8.73 15.83 17.52
C ILE A 51 8.95 16.48 16.14
N TYR A 52 9.64 15.80 15.23
CA TYR A 52 9.83 16.27 13.86
C TYR A 52 8.50 16.49 13.14
N ALA A 53 7.52 15.60 13.30
CA ALA A 53 6.19 15.77 12.70
C ALA A 53 5.49 17.05 13.21
N TRP A 54 5.59 17.35 14.51
CA TRP A 54 5.02 18.58 15.07
C TRP A 54 5.76 19.85 14.61
N HIS A 55 7.10 19.79 14.49
CA HIS A 55 7.87 20.89 13.92
C HIS A 55 7.51 21.13 12.44
N ASP A 56 7.33 20.07 11.66
CA ASP A 56 6.94 20.17 10.25
C ASP A 56 5.52 20.75 10.10
N ASP A 57 4.57 20.29 10.92
CA ASP A 57 3.22 20.85 10.99
C ASP A 57 3.24 22.36 11.30
N PHE A 58 4.04 22.77 12.28
CA PHE A 58 4.19 24.18 12.64
C PHE A 58 4.89 24.99 11.54
N PHE A 59 5.92 24.45 10.90
CA PHE A 59 6.61 25.08 9.78
C PHE A 59 5.65 25.32 8.62
N ASN A 60 4.88 24.30 8.23
CA ASN A 60 3.88 24.40 7.17
C ASN A 60 2.80 25.44 7.51
N LEU A 61 2.38 25.49 8.77
CA LEU A 61 1.45 26.50 9.26
C LEU A 61 2.03 27.92 9.15
N LYS A 62 3.31 28.09 9.48
CA LYS A 62 4.04 29.36 9.36
C LYS A 62 4.12 29.82 7.91
N VAL A 63 4.57 28.96 7.00
CA VAL A 63 4.62 29.25 5.57
C VAL A 63 3.25 29.67 5.06
N SER A 64 2.19 28.93 5.39
CA SER A 64 0.83 29.28 4.98
C SER A 64 0.34 30.61 5.58
N THR A 65 0.83 30.98 6.76
CA THR A 65 0.46 32.25 7.42
C THR A 65 1.20 33.42 6.77
N ASP A 66 2.47 33.24 6.40
CA ASP A 66 3.27 34.23 5.67
C ASP A 66 2.67 34.47 4.27
N ASP A 67 2.32 33.41 3.53
CA ASP A 67 1.61 33.50 2.25
C ASP A 67 0.30 34.30 2.38
N ARG A 68 -0.43 34.12 3.49
CA ARG A 68 -1.66 34.87 3.77
C ARG A 68 -1.37 36.35 3.99
N LYS A 69 -0.30 36.69 4.72
CA LYS A 69 0.12 38.08 4.96
C LYS A 69 0.51 38.76 3.65
N ASP A 70 1.22 38.06 2.77
CA ASP A 70 1.57 38.52 1.44
C ASP A 70 0.34 38.74 0.55
N PHE A 71 -0.63 37.83 0.60
CA PHE A 71 -1.89 38.00 -0.12
C PHE A 71 -2.68 39.22 0.37
N ILE A 72 -2.74 39.44 1.69
CA ILE A 72 -3.37 40.62 2.29
C ILE A 72 -2.68 41.89 1.80
N GLU A 73 -1.34 41.92 1.77
CA GLU A 73 -0.55 43.03 1.27
C GLU A 73 -0.82 43.32 -0.20
N LYS A 74 -0.75 42.31 -1.07
CA LYS A 74 -1.03 42.45 -2.50
C LYS A 74 -2.45 42.94 -2.76
N LYS A 75 -3.43 42.46 -1.98
CA LYS A 75 -4.82 42.92 -2.09
C LYS A 75 -4.96 44.39 -1.68
N ALA A 76 -4.31 44.80 -0.60
CA ALA A 76 -4.28 46.19 -0.15
C ALA A 76 -3.64 47.10 -1.22
N GLN A 77 -2.48 46.73 -1.75
CA GLN A 77 -1.78 47.46 -2.81
C GLN A 77 -2.62 47.59 -4.08
N LYS A 78 -3.34 46.54 -4.48
CA LYS A 78 -4.26 46.59 -5.62
C LYS A 78 -5.39 47.60 -5.38
N GLN A 79 -5.97 47.63 -4.18
CA GLN A 79 -7.02 48.59 -3.84
C GLN A 79 -6.49 50.03 -3.82
N ILE A 80 -5.29 50.25 -3.27
CA ILE A 80 -4.61 51.55 -3.30
C ILE A 80 -4.39 52.02 -4.74
N ARG A 81 -3.88 51.15 -5.61
CA ARG A 81 -3.66 51.47 -7.03
C ARG A 81 -4.96 51.81 -7.77
N LEU A 82 -6.05 51.10 -7.47
CA LEU A 82 -7.37 51.40 -8.04
C LEU A 82 -7.90 52.76 -7.58
N ALA A 83 -7.71 53.11 -6.30
CA ALA A 83 -8.08 54.42 -5.78
C ALA A 83 -7.27 55.55 -6.45
N GLN A 84 -5.95 55.36 -6.63
CA GLN A 84 -5.08 56.33 -7.30
C GLN A 84 -5.42 56.51 -8.78
N LYS A 85 -5.93 55.48 -9.46
CA LYS A 85 -6.36 55.57 -10.87
C LYS A 85 -7.49 56.57 -11.09
N ALA A 86 -8.30 56.86 -10.06
CA ALA A 86 -9.32 57.91 -10.14
C ALA A 86 -8.69 59.31 -10.35
N LEU A 87 -7.52 59.56 -9.76
CA LEU A 87 -6.76 60.79 -9.94
C LEU A 87 -6.21 60.90 -11.37
N GLU A 88 -5.64 59.81 -11.88
CA GLU A 88 -5.11 59.71 -13.25
C GLU A 88 -6.22 59.93 -14.32
N ASN A 89 -7.43 59.41 -14.07
CA ASN A 89 -8.58 59.66 -14.94
C ASN A 89 -9.02 61.13 -14.93
N LEU A 90 -8.99 61.79 -13.76
CA LEU A 90 -9.30 63.21 -13.64
C LEU A 90 -8.27 64.07 -14.39
N GLU A 91 -6.98 63.74 -14.27
CA GLU A 91 -5.90 64.37 -15.04
C GLU A 91 -6.09 64.20 -16.55
N ASN A 92 -6.46 63.00 -16.99
CA ASN A 92 -6.77 62.73 -18.41
C ASN A 92 -7.98 63.52 -18.93
N GLN A 93 -8.99 63.77 -18.09
CA GLN A 93 -10.14 64.60 -18.49
C GLN A 93 -9.75 66.07 -18.69
N TYR A 94 -8.86 66.59 -17.85
CA TYR A 94 -8.29 67.93 -18.01
C TYR A 94 -7.41 68.03 -19.27
N LEU A 95 -6.51 67.06 -19.50
CA LEU A 95 -5.66 66.97 -20.69
C LEU A 95 -6.46 66.91 -22.01
N ASN A 96 -7.65 66.31 -21.99
CA ASN A 96 -8.55 66.23 -23.14
C ASN A 96 -9.49 67.43 -23.27
N LEU A 97 -9.25 68.52 -22.53
CA LEU A 97 -10.04 69.77 -22.55
C LEU A 97 -11.52 69.58 -22.15
N ALA A 98 -11.85 68.48 -21.47
CA ALA A 98 -13.21 68.21 -20.98
C ALA A 98 -13.52 68.96 -19.66
N LEU A 99 -12.52 69.60 -19.04
CA LEU A 99 -12.61 70.35 -17.79
C LEU A 99 -11.82 71.66 -17.87
N ASP A 100 -12.37 72.75 -17.34
CA ASP A 100 -11.61 73.99 -17.14
C ASP A 100 -10.65 73.89 -15.94
N GLN A 101 -9.65 74.77 -15.88
CA GLN A 101 -8.58 74.72 -14.89
C GLN A 101 -9.04 74.93 -13.45
N ALA A 102 -10.04 75.78 -13.22
CA ALA A 102 -10.55 76.07 -11.88
C ALA A 102 -11.36 74.89 -11.33
N SER A 103 -12.20 74.30 -12.19
CA SER A 103 -12.95 73.08 -11.93
C SER A 103 -12.03 71.87 -11.69
N PHE A 104 -10.94 71.74 -12.46
CA PHE A 104 -9.95 70.68 -12.27
C PHE A 104 -9.24 70.76 -10.91
N GLU A 105 -8.70 71.93 -10.54
CA GLU A 105 -7.98 72.09 -9.26
C GLU A 105 -8.89 71.87 -8.04
N SER A 106 -10.14 72.36 -8.09
CA SER A 106 -11.11 72.11 -7.02
C SER A 106 -11.44 70.63 -6.86
N GLN A 107 -11.73 69.94 -7.97
CA GLN A 107 -12.04 68.50 -7.96
C GLN A 107 -10.84 67.65 -7.55
N LYS A 108 -9.63 68.04 -7.97
CA LYS A 108 -8.38 67.35 -7.62
C LYS A 108 -8.14 67.38 -6.10
N ILE A 109 -8.26 68.53 -5.46
CA ILE A 109 -8.07 68.66 -4.00
C ILE A 109 -9.08 67.80 -3.22
N HIS A 110 -10.36 67.85 -3.62
CA HIS A 110 -11.41 67.07 -2.96
C HIS A 110 -11.19 65.56 -3.15
N LEU A 111 -10.87 65.12 -4.37
CA LEU A 111 -10.63 63.72 -4.70
C LEU A 111 -9.36 63.19 -4.01
N GLN A 112 -8.29 63.98 -3.97
CA GLN A 112 -7.04 63.63 -3.27
C GLN A 112 -7.30 63.33 -1.79
N LYS A 113 -8.07 64.21 -1.11
CA LYS A 113 -8.41 64.04 0.31
C LYS A 113 -9.23 62.77 0.56
N GLN A 114 -10.16 62.44 -0.33
CA GLN A 114 -10.93 61.19 -0.25
C GLN A 114 -10.05 59.95 -0.48
N ILE A 115 -9.14 60.00 -1.45
CA ILE A 115 -8.20 58.91 -1.74
C ILE A 115 -7.26 58.68 -0.55
N ASP A 116 -6.70 59.73 0.04
CA ASP A 116 -5.80 59.61 1.19
C ASP A 116 -6.49 58.97 2.41
N GLN A 117 -7.74 59.34 2.66
CA GLN A 117 -8.55 58.73 3.71
C GLN A 117 -8.83 57.24 3.41
N GLN A 118 -9.19 56.90 2.18
CA GLN A 118 -9.39 55.51 1.77
C GLN A 118 -8.11 54.67 1.88
N ILE A 119 -6.96 55.21 1.45
CA ILE A 119 -5.65 54.54 1.56
C ILE A 119 -5.33 54.27 3.03
N LYS A 120 -5.55 55.24 3.92
CA LYS A 120 -5.34 55.08 5.36
C LYS A 120 -6.18 53.92 5.91
N GLU A 121 -7.48 53.88 5.60
CA GLU A 121 -8.35 52.78 6.04
C GLU A 121 -7.93 51.41 5.51
N ILE A 122 -7.54 51.33 4.23
CA ILE A 122 -7.08 50.09 3.60
C ILE A 122 -5.83 49.56 4.32
N LYS A 123 -4.85 50.43 4.59
CA LYS A 123 -3.63 50.07 5.32
C LYS A 123 -3.94 49.59 6.74
N THR A 124 -4.74 50.33 7.51
CA THR A 124 -5.11 49.93 8.88
C THR A 124 -5.84 48.59 8.92
N LYS A 125 -6.77 48.34 7.98
CA LYS A 125 -7.49 47.06 7.88
C LYS A 125 -6.55 45.91 7.49
N ALA A 126 -5.57 46.15 6.62
CA ALA A 126 -4.59 45.16 6.22
C ALA A 126 -3.64 44.80 7.38
N GLU A 127 -3.11 45.79 8.09
CA GLU A 127 -2.26 45.61 9.26
C GLU A 127 -2.98 44.87 10.39
N ALA A 128 -4.23 45.22 10.69
CA ALA A 128 -5.03 44.51 11.70
C ALA A 128 -5.23 43.03 11.34
N LYS A 129 -5.42 42.70 10.06
CA LYS A 129 -5.54 41.31 9.60
C LYS A 129 -4.22 40.55 9.68
N LYS A 130 -3.09 41.20 9.36
CA LYS A 130 -1.75 40.62 9.51
C LYS A 130 -1.45 40.33 10.97
N ARG A 131 -1.73 41.27 11.87
CA ARG A 131 -1.54 41.09 13.32
C ARG A 131 -2.35 39.92 13.88
N LYS A 132 -3.62 39.77 13.49
CA LYS A 132 -4.43 38.60 13.89
C LYS A 132 -3.84 37.26 13.41
N ALA A 133 -3.18 37.27 12.25
CA ALA A 133 -2.51 36.09 11.72
C ALA A 133 -1.27 35.73 12.56
N ASP A 134 -0.49 36.74 12.96
CA ASP A 134 0.66 36.57 13.86
C ASP A 134 0.23 36.08 15.26
N GLU A 135 -0.82 36.65 15.84
CA GLU A 135 -1.39 36.22 17.12
C GLU A 135 -1.91 34.77 17.08
N PHE A 136 -2.48 34.35 15.96
CA PHE A 136 -2.91 32.96 15.76
C PHE A 136 -1.70 32.02 15.69
N LEU A 137 -0.65 32.40 14.96
CA LEU A 137 0.58 31.61 14.85
C LEU A 137 1.21 31.39 16.23
N GLU A 138 1.31 32.45 17.04
CA GLU A 138 1.91 32.36 18.37
C GLU A 138 1.10 31.46 19.31
N LYS A 139 -0.23 31.51 19.24
CA LYS A 139 -1.09 30.59 20.01
C LYS A 139 -0.86 29.12 19.62
N GLN A 140 -0.66 28.83 18.34
CA GLN A 140 -0.37 27.46 17.90
C GLN A 140 1.04 27.04 18.32
N ARG A 141 2.02 27.93 18.24
CA ARG A 141 3.38 27.70 18.72
C ARG A 141 3.40 27.22 20.17
N VAL A 142 2.77 27.99 21.07
CA VAL A 142 2.68 27.66 22.50
C VAL A 142 1.98 26.32 22.73
N LYS A 143 0.94 26.02 21.94
CA LYS A 143 0.23 24.74 22.01
C LYS A 143 1.14 23.56 21.63
N TYR A 144 1.88 23.67 20.53
CA TYR A 144 2.81 22.62 20.09
C TYR A 144 3.96 22.43 21.09
N GLU A 145 4.55 23.52 21.60
CA GLU A 145 5.60 23.47 22.63
C GLU A 145 5.12 22.72 23.88
N LYS A 146 3.88 22.95 24.32
CA LYS A 146 3.29 22.26 25.47
C LYS A 146 3.09 20.75 25.23
N GLU A 147 2.64 20.36 24.04
CA GLU A 147 2.46 18.95 23.70
C GLU A 147 3.81 18.21 23.54
N ILE A 148 4.82 18.89 22.96
CA ILE A 148 6.20 18.38 22.88
C ILE A 148 6.73 18.13 24.30
N ALA A 149 6.69 19.13 25.17
CA ALA A 149 7.18 19.03 26.55
C ALA A 149 6.48 17.90 27.33
N LYS A 150 5.16 17.74 27.16
CA LYS A 150 4.40 16.65 27.78
C LYS A 150 4.89 15.28 27.30
N LYS A 151 5.17 15.12 26.01
CA LYS A 151 5.66 13.86 25.47
C LYS A 151 7.10 13.56 25.87
N GLU A 152 7.98 14.56 25.89
CA GLU A 152 9.34 14.43 26.39
C GLU A 152 9.34 13.98 27.85
N ALA A 153 8.47 14.54 28.70
CA ALA A 153 8.32 14.14 30.09
C ALA A 153 7.85 12.67 30.24
N LEU A 154 6.84 12.25 29.48
CA LEU A 154 6.37 10.86 29.47
C LEU A 154 7.45 9.89 28.99
N HIS A 155 8.18 10.28 27.94
CA HIS A 155 9.28 9.51 27.39
C HIS A 155 10.43 9.36 28.39
N LYS A 156 10.79 10.43 29.09
CA LYS A 156 11.79 10.40 30.16
C LYS A 156 11.42 9.38 31.25
N ASN A 157 10.20 9.45 31.77
CA ASN A 157 9.71 8.50 32.78
C ASN A 157 9.77 7.05 32.29
N PHE A 158 9.45 6.83 31.01
CA PHE A 158 9.53 5.50 30.39
C PHE A 158 10.97 5.03 30.21
N MET A 159 11.89 5.92 29.84
CA MET A 159 13.32 5.61 29.74
C MET A 159 13.92 5.26 31.09
N ASP A 160 13.57 5.99 32.14
CA ASP A 160 14.00 5.69 33.51
C ASP A 160 13.52 4.28 33.94
N TYR A 161 12.27 3.92 33.61
CA TYR A 161 11.76 2.56 33.81
C TYR A 161 12.56 1.50 33.04
N ILE A 162 12.87 1.74 31.77
CA ILE A 162 13.67 0.82 30.93
C ILE A 162 15.08 0.64 31.51
N HIS A 163 15.72 1.72 31.95
CA HIS A 163 17.03 1.67 32.59
C HIS A 163 16.99 0.88 33.90
N GLN A 164 15.95 1.07 34.71
CA GLN A 164 15.79 0.36 35.97
C GLN A 164 15.50 -1.13 35.76
N ASP A 165 14.65 -1.47 34.80
CA ASP A 165 14.38 -2.86 34.41
C ASP A 165 15.66 -3.54 33.89
N SER A 166 16.45 -2.86 33.05
CA SER A 166 17.76 -3.36 32.61
C SER A 166 18.68 -3.69 33.79
N LYS A 167 18.78 -2.79 34.78
CA LYS A 167 19.58 -3.03 35.99
C LYS A 167 19.04 -4.23 36.78
N ASN A 168 17.72 -4.33 36.95
CA ASN A 168 17.08 -5.42 37.66
C ASN A 168 17.33 -6.79 37.00
N GLN A 169 17.24 -6.87 35.66
CA GLN A 169 17.54 -8.11 34.94
C GLN A 169 19.01 -8.50 35.05
N ILE A 170 19.94 -7.53 34.91
CA ILE A 170 21.38 -7.78 35.07
C ILE A 170 21.70 -8.28 36.48
N ASN A 171 21.09 -7.68 37.51
CA ASN A 171 21.25 -8.10 38.90
C ASN A 171 20.69 -9.50 39.15
N LYS A 172 19.50 -9.80 38.59
CA LYS A 172 18.87 -11.12 38.70
C LYS A 172 19.73 -12.21 38.07
N ILE A 173 20.26 -11.98 36.86
CA ILE A 173 21.17 -12.92 36.20
C ILE A 173 22.48 -13.05 36.98
N SER A 174 23.06 -11.94 37.45
CA SER A 174 24.28 -11.97 38.26
C SER A 174 24.13 -12.82 39.52
N LYS A 175 23.03 -12.67 40.26
CA LYS A 175 22.72 -13.50 41.44
C LYS A 175 22.57 -14.98 41.09
N GLN A 176 21.94 -15.30 39.96
CA GLN A 176 21.78 -16.69 39.51
C GLN A 176 23.12 -17.35 39.16
N PHE A 177 24.03 -16.63 38.49
CA PHE A 177 25.38 -17.13 38.22
C PHE A 177 26.19 -17.31 39.50
N GLN A 178 26.08 -16.38 40.45
CA GLN A 178 26.75 -16.49 41.75
C GLN A 178 26.27 -17.73 42.53
N GLN A 179 24.96 -17.94 42.63
CA GLN A 179 24.38 -19.11 43.30
C GLN A 179 24.80 -20.44 42.66
N ILE A 180 24.98 -20.47 41.34
CA ILE A 180 25.45 -21.68 40.64
C ILE A 180 26.94 -21.87 40.88
N GLY A 181 27.75 -20.80 40.89
CA GLY A 181 29.16 -20.89 41.26
C GLY A 181 29.38 -21.40 42.69
N GLU A 182 28.49 -21.04 43.62
CA GLU A 182 28.52 -21.54 45.01
C GLU A 182 28.02 -22.99 45.14
N THR A 183 27.03 -23.42 44.33
CA THR A 183 26.41 -24.75 44.46
C THR A 183 26.96 -25.82 43.51
N ASP A 184 27.60 -25.45 42.41
CA ASP A 184 28.29 -26.33 41.48
C ASP A 184 29.49 -25.59 40.85
N PRO A 185 30.60 -25.44 41.61
CA PRO A 185 31.80 -24.73 41.14
C PRO A 185 32.41 -25.39 39.90
N SER A 186 32.24 -26.72 39.79
CA SER A 186 32.80 -27.55 38.72
C SER A 186 32.14 -27.32 37.37
N PHE A 187 30.88 -26.87 37.34
CA PHE A 187 30.09 -26.74 36.12
C PHE A 187 30.69 -25.79 35.10
N PHE A 188 31.31 -24.69 35.56
CA PHE A 188 31.88 -23.68 34.67
C PHE A 188 33.34 -23.95 34.34
N SER A 189 34.22 -24.15 35.34
CA SER A 189 35.67 -24.28 35.11
C SER A 189 36.06 -25.61 34.46
N SER A 190 35.65 -26.75 35.04
CA SER A 190 36.08 -28.08 34.57
C SER A 190 35.53 -28.43 33.17
N ARG A 191 34.31 -27.97 32.87
CA ARG A 191 33.66 -28.21 31.58
C ARG A 191 34.25 -27.34 30.47
N GLN A 192 34.59 -26.08 30.78
CA GLN A 192 35.26 -25.19 29.83
C GLN A 192 36.62 -25.75 29.42
N GLU A 193 37.42 -26.19 30.39
CA GLU A 193 38.73 -26.76 30.15
C GLU A 193 38.65 -28.05 29.32
N LYS A 194 37.72 -28.95 29.66
CA LYS A 194 37.49 -30.19 28.90
C LYS A 194 37.10 -29.92 27.44
N LEU A 195 36.14 -29.02 27.19
CA LEU A 195 35.70 -28.70 25.82
C LEU A 195 36.78 -27.97 25.01
N ALA A 196 37.59 -27.13 25.66
CA ALA A 196 38.74 -26.50 25.02
C ALA A 196 39.81 -27.53 24.65
N GLN A 197 40.03 -28.53 25.50
CA GLN A 197 40.93 -29.65 25.22
C GLN A 197 40.41 -30.51 24.06
N ASP A 198 39.10 -30.81 24.02
CA ASP A 198 38.46 -31.55 22.93
C ASP A 198 38.61 -30.83 21.58
N LEU A 199 38.44 -29.49 21.56
CA LEU A 199 38.69 -28.68 20.35
C LEU A 199 40.15 -28.74 19.90
N ARG A 200 41.11 -28.65 20.84
CA ARG A 200 42.55 -28.76 20.51
C ARG A 200 42.90 -30.12 19.92
N VAL A 201 42.31 -31.21 20.44
CA VAL A 201 42.49 -32.56 19.90
C VAL A 201 41.90 -32.66 18.49
N LEU A 202 40.69 -32.15 18.29
CA LEU A 202 40.02 -32.12 16.99
C LEU A 202 40.82 -31.35 15.93
N ASN A 203 41.32 -30.16 16.28
CA ASN A 203 42.16 -29.35 15.40
C ASN A 203 43.43 -30.12 14.98
N ARG A 204 44.13 -30.72 15.95
CA ARG A 204 45.35 -31.51 15.68
C ARG A 204 45.07 -32.70 14.76
N HIS A 205 44.03 -33.48 15.04
CA HIS A 205 43.69 -34.67 14.27
C HIS A 205 43.24 -34.32 12.84
N THR A 206 42.46 -33.26 12.67
CA THR A 206 42.00 -32.80 11.36
C THR A 206 43.15 -32.22 10.54
N LYS A 207 44.05 -31.46 11.18
CA LYS A 207 45.26 -30.95 10.55
C LYS A 207 46.16 -32.09 10.04
N ALA A 208 46.38 -33.12 10.87
CA ALA A 208 47.14 -34.30 10.46
C ALA A 208 46.49 -35.03 9.27
N LYS A 209 45.16 -35.18 9.25
CA LYS A 209 44.44 -35.77 8.11
C LYS A 209 44.61 -34.96 6.82
N LEU A 210 44.54 -33.63 6.90
CA LEU A 210 44.76 -32.76 5.75
C LEU A 210 46.21 -32.81 5.26
N GLU A 211 47.19 -32.83 6.17
CA GLU A 211 48.62 -32.96 5.83
C GLU A 211 48.93 -34.30 5.16
N THR A 212 48.35 -35.40 5.64
CA THR A 212 48.48 -36.72 4.99
C THR A 212 47.84 -36.70 3.60
N LEU A 213 46.64 -36.13 3.47
CA LEU A 213 45.95 -36.02 2.18
C LEU A 213 46.73 -35.16 1.17
N GLU A 214 47.31 -34.05 1.63
CA GLU A 214 48.20 -33.21 0.83
C GLU A 214 49.48 -33.93 0.43
N THR A 215 50.04 -34.74 1.34
CA THR A 215 51.22 -35.57 1.07
C THR A 215 50.89 -36.62 0.00
N ASP A 216 49.79 -37.34 0.12
CA ASP A 216 49.36 -38.34 -0.86
C ASP A 216 49.07 -37.72 -2.24
N PHE A 217 48.51 -36.50 -2.29
CA PHE A 217 48.37 -35.76 -3.55
C PHE A 217 49.72 -35.32 -4.12
N SER A 218 50.64 -34.84 -3.27
CA SER A 218 51.98 -34.41 -3.69
C SER A 218 52.83 -35.57 -4.23
N LEU A 219 52.66 -36.77 -3.65
CA LEU A 219 53.28 -38.02 -4.08
C LEU A 219 52.53 -38.70 -5.24
N ARG A 220 51.49 -38.04 -5.78
CA ARG A 220 50.65 -38.52 -6.90
C ARG A 220 49.91 -39.83 -6.65
N LYS A 221 49.68 -40.22 -5.40
CA LYS A 221 48.87 -41.41 -5.08
C LYS A 221 47.39 -41.23 -5.41
N ILE A 222 46.91 -39.99 -5.46
CA ILE A 222 45.51 -39.63 -5.73
C ILE A 222 45.41 -38.51 -6.77
N GLY A 223 44.32 -38.50 -7.55
CA GLY A 223 44.04 -37.49 -8.57
C GLY A 223 43.46 -36.19 -7.99
N LYS A 224 43.50 -35.10 -8.79
CA LYS A 224 43.04 -33.76 -8.37
C LYS A 224 41.58 -33.72 -7.88
N ASN A 225 40.66 -34.37 -8.61
CA ASN A 225 39.24 -34.36 -8.25
C ASN A 225 39.01 -35.12 -6.95
N THR A 226 39.64 -36.29 -6.80
CA THR A 226 39.61 -37.09 -5.57
C THR A 226 40.17 -36.32 -4.37
N PHE A 227 41.28 -35.60 -4.56
CA PHE A 227 41.86 -34.74 -3.52
C PHE A 227 40.89 -33.63 -3.08
N LEU A 228 40.27 -32.93 -4.04
CA LEU A 228 39.32 -31.86 -3.74
C LEU A 228 38.07 -32.37 -3.00
N ASP A 229 37.53 -33.51 -3.43
CA ASP A 229 36.35 -34.12 -2.79
C ASP A 229 36.67 -34.61 -1.37
N GLN A 230 37.81 -35.29 -1.19
CA GLN A 230 38.24 -35.76 0.13
C GLN A 230 38.56 -34.59 1.07
N LYS A 231 39.23 -33.54 0.57
CA LYS A 231 39.51 -32.32 1.34
C LYS A 231 38.20 -31.67 1.82
N LYS A 232 37.25 -31.47 0.91
CA LYS A 232 35.93 -30.91 1.24
C LYS A 232 35.18 -31.75 2.28
N ASN A 233 35.24 -33.07 2.20
CA ASN A 233 34.59 -33.96 3.17
C ASN A 233 35.23 -33.85 4.57
N ILE A 234 36.56 -33.75 4.65
CA ILE A 234 37.27 -33.53 5.91
C ILE A 234 36.89 -32.18 6.53
N GLU A 235 36.85 -31.11 5.73
CA GLU A 235 36.45 -29.78 6.16
C GLU A 235 34.99 -29.75 6.67
N LEU A 236 34.06 -30.40 5.95
CA LEU A 236 32.66 -30.50 6.37
C LEU A 236 32.49 -31.32 7.66
N SER A 237 33.25 -32.40 7.83
CA SER A 237 33.23 -33.20 9.06
C SER A 237 33.73 -32.38 10.25
N TYR A 238 34.83 -31.65 10.07
CA TYR A 238 35.37 -30.75 11.08
C TYR A 238 34.34 -29.69 11.50
N LEU A 239 33.73 -28.99 10.52
CA LEU A 239 32.72 -27.97 10.82
C LEU A 239 31.50 -28.53 11.56
N LYS A 240 31.13 -29.78 11.29
CA LYS A 240 30.04 -30.47 12.00
C LYS A 240 30.41 -30.77 13.45
N GLU A 241 31.62 -31.26 13.70
CA GLU A 241 32.12 -31.57 15.05
C GLU A 241 32.35 -30.31 15.88
N VAL A 242 32.94 -29.26 15.30
CA VAL A 242 33.06 -27.94 15.94
C VAL A 242 31.69 -27.40 16.32
N LYS A 243 30.68 -27.52 15.44
CA LYS A 243 29.29 -27.13 15.78
C LYS A 243 28.73 -27.91 16.96
N MET A 244 29.08 -29.19 17.12
CA MET A 244 28.65 -29.98 18.28
C MET A 244 29.33 -29.51 19.56
N LEU A 245 30.64 -29.29 19.53
CA LEU A 245 31.39 -28.75 20.67
C LEU A 245 30.89 -27.34 21.06
N GLN A 246 30.65 -26.48 20.08
CA GLN A 246 30.05 -25.16 20.28
C GLN A 246 28.67 -25.27 20.94
N LYS A 247 27.82 -26.20 20.48
CA LYS A 247 26.50 -26.44 21.09
C LYS A 247 26.62 -26.90 22.55
N GLN A 248 27.65 -27.68 22.87
CA GLN A 248 27.94 -28.12 24.23
C GLN A 248 28.49 -26.99 25.12
N ALA A 249 29.30 -26.10 24.56
CA ALA A 249 29.84 -24.90 25.23
C ALA A 249 28.75 -23.86 25.54
N GLN A 250 27.71 -23.79 24.71
CA GLN A 250 26.54 -22.93 24.89
C GLN A 250 25.43 -23.54 25.76
N MET A 251 25.61 -24.76 26.28
CA MET A 251 24.59 -25.39 27.13
C MET A 251 24.43 -24.66 28.46
N VAL A 252 23.19 -24.31 28.76
CA VAL A 252 22.82 -23.63 30.01
C VAL A 252 22.63 -24.65 31.13
N HIS A 253 23.10 -24.31 32.34
CA HIS A 253 22.84 -25.04 33.57
C HIS A 253 21.33 -25.30 33.78
N PRO A 254 20.90 -26.49 34.25
CA PRO A 254 19.49 -26.84 34.42
C PRO A 254 18.67 -25.79 35.20
N LYS A 255 19.21 -25.27 36.30
CA LYS A 255 18.57 -24.20 37.10
C LYS A 255 18.34 -22.89 36.34
N MET A 256 19.12 -22.62 35.28
CA MET A 256 18.96 -21.44 34.43
C MET A 256 18.08 -21.67 33.20
N ARG A 257 17.82 -22.93 32.79
CA ARG A 257 17.08 -23.26 31.55
C ARG A 257 15.72 -22.56 31.45
N MET A 258 14.99 -22.42 32.56
CA MET A 258 13.69 -21.74 32.56
C MET A 258 13.83 -20.23 32.42
N ALA A 259 14.81 -19.62 33.10
CA ALA A 259 15.11 -18.19 32.98
C ALA A 259 15.59 -17.83 31.57
N THR A 260 16.41 -18.67 30.93
CA THR A 260 16.85 -18.45 29.54
C THR A 260 15.73 -18.71 28.55
N LYS A 261 14.84 -19.67 28.79
CA LYS A 261 13.63 -19.86 27.97
C LYS A 261 12.70 -18.66 28.06
N ILE A 262 12.47 -18.11 29.25
CA ILE A 262 11.65 -16.91 29.45
C ILE A 262 12.33 -15.69 28.81
N TRP A 263 13.64 -15.52 28.98
CA TRP A 263 14.41 -14.45 28.33
C TRP A 263 14.35 -14.56 26.81
N ASN A 264 14.58 -15.76 26.26
CA ASN A 264 14.48 -16.01 24.83
C ASN A 264 13.04 -15.83 24.34
N PHE A 265 12.03 -16.15 25.14
CA PHE A 265 10.62 -15.92 24.85
C PHE A 265 10.27 -14.42 24.84
N LEU A 266 10.75 -13.65 25.82
CA LEU A 266 10.59 -12.19 25.86
C LEU A 266 11.30 -11.51 24.69
N LYS A 267 12.54 -11.93 24.38
CA LYS A 267 13.30 -11.51 23.20
C LYS A 267 12.59 -11.89 21.89
N PHE A 268 12.02 -13.09 21.80
CA PHE A 268 11.36 -13.59 20.59
C PHE A 268 9.97 -13.00 20.34
N ARG A 269 9.25 -12.59 21.40
CA ARG A 269 7.94 -11.96 21.27
C ARG A 269 8.04 -10.55 20.69
N GLU A 270 9.18 -9.88 20.83
CA GLU A 270 9.36 -8.50 20.34
C GLU A 270 10.30 -8.38 19.13
N GLN A 271 11.31 -9.24 18.93
CA GLN A 271 12.39 -8.88 18.01
C GLN A 271 12.12 -9.03 16.50
N ASP A 272 11.18 -9.86 15.98
CA ASP A 272 11.10 -10.00 14.51
C ASP A 272 9.74 -10.33 13.86
N ARG A 273 8.78 -10.92 14.57
CA ARG A 273 7.47 -11.25 13.96
C ARG A 273 6.35 -10.31 14.35
N PHE A 274 6.24 -9.91 15.61
CA PHE A 274 5.17 -9.01 16.00
C PHE A 274 5.43 -7.59 15.53
N ILE A 275 6.65 -7.02 15.65
CA ILE A 275 6.90 -5.62 15.23
C ILE A 275 6.87 -5.48 13.70
N ASN A 276 7.51 -6.36 12.93
CA ASN A 276 7.41 -6.32 11.47
C ASN A 276 6.01 -6.68 10.97
N ASN A 277 5.30 -7.63 11.59
CA ASN A 277 3.91 -7.90 11.22
C ASN A 277 2.93 -6.89 11.78
N VAL A 278 3.23 -6.13 12.84
CA VAL A 278 2.39 -5.05 13.39
C VAL A 278 2.73 -3.73 12.74
N GLU A 279 3.90 -3.51 12.17
CA GLU A 279 4.17 -2.38 11.29
C GLU A 279 3.64 -2.67 9.88
N ARG A 280 3.83 -3.87 9.35
CA ARG A 280 3.12 -4.31 8.13
C ARG A 280 1.62 -4.38 8.37
N ALA A 281 1.15 -4.85 9.54
CA ALA A 281 -0.26 -4.85 9.88
C ALA A 281 -0.75 -3.49 10.35
N LYS A 282 0.03 -2.52 10.85
CA LYS A 282 -0.43 -1.14 11.11
C LYS A 282 -0.52 -0.35 9.82
N LYS A 283 0.46 -0.53 8.93
CA LYS A 283 0.49 -0.01 7.57
C LYS A 283 -0.56 -0.69 6.68
N SER A 284 -0.90 -1.95 6.95
CA SER A 284 -2.06 -2.64 6.37
C SER A 284 -3.36 -2.30 7.11
N LEU A 285 -3.35 -2.05 8.42
CA LEU A 285 -4.55 -1.78 9.26
C LEU A 285 -5.16 -0.45 8.86
N ASN A 286 -4.33 0.56 8.56
CA ASN A 286 -4.87 1.81 8.03
C ASN A 286 -5.64 1.61 6.72
N ASN A 287 -5.27 0.61 5.90
CA ASN A 287 -6.00 0.23 4.69
C ASN A 287 -7.06 -0.87 4.91
N THR A 288 -7.11 -1.53 6.08
CA THR A 288 -8.09 -2.59 6.41
C THR A 288 -9.09 -2.19 7.49
N LYS A 289 -9.11 -0.94 7.99
CA LYS A 289 -10.12 -0.46 8.95
C LYS A 289 -11.54 -0.66 8.43
N LEU A 290 -11.77 -0.30 7.16
CA LEU A 290 -13.04 -0.50 6.47
C LEU A 290 -13.37 -1.98 6.27
N LEU A 291 -12.35 -2.81 6.01
CA LEU A 291 -12.54 -4.25 5.89
C LEU A 291 -12.91 -4.91 7.23
N ILE A 292 -12.27 -4.49 8.32
CA ILE A 292 -12.58 -4.95 9.68
C ILE A 292 -14.01 -4.54 10.03
N LEU A 293 -14.43 -3.32 9.68
CA LEU A 293 -15.81 -2.89 9.83
C LEU A 293 -16.79 -3.82 9.09
N PHE A 294 -16.49 -4.18 7.83
CA PHE A 294 -17.35 -5.10 7.07
C PHE A 294 -17.36 -6.53 7.62
N LEU A 295 -16.24 -7.02 8.16
CA LEU A 295 -16.21 -8.30 8.85
C LEU A 295 -17.02 -8.29 10.16
N ILE A 296 -16.96 -7.19 10.92
CA ILE A 296 -17.78 -7.01 12.14
C ILE A 296 -19.26 -6.98 11.76
N ILE A 297 -19.63 -6.21 10.74
CA ILE A 297 -21.01 -6.14 10.24
C ILE A 297 -21.48 -7.52 9.77
N ALA A 298 -20.67 -8.25 9.01
CA ALA A 298 -20.99 -9.61 8.57
C ALA A 298 -21.16 -10.58 9.77
N PHE A 299 -20.29 -10.49 10.78
CA PHE A 299 -20.39 -11.30 11.99
C PHE A 299 -21.68 -11.00 12.77
N ILE A 300 -22.00 -9.72 12.97
CA ILE A 300 -23.26 -9.30 13.63
C ILE A 300 -24.46 -9.79 12.82
N THR A 301 -24.43 -9.64 11.49
CA THR A 301 -25.51 -10.10 10.60
C THR A 301 -25.75 -11.59 10.76
N GLY A 302 -24.67 -12.40 10.81
CA GLY A 302 -24.80 -13.83 10.98
C GLY A 302 -25.12 -14.30 12.39
N ALA A 303 -24.79 -13.50 13.42
CA ALA A 303 -25.27 -13.74 14.77
C ALA A 303 -26.79 -13.50 14.87
N LEU A 304 -27.32 -12.53 14.12
CA LEU A 304 -28.75 -12.21 14.09
C LEU A 304 -29.54 -13.13 13.13
N ASN A 305 -28.89 -13.64 12.08
CA ASN A 305 -29.53 -14.45 11.05
C ASN A 305 -28.72 -15.71 10.77
N VAL A 306 -29.19 -16.86 11.28
CA VAL A 306 -28.50 -18.17 11.14
C VAL A 306 -28.23 -18.53 9.67
N ASN A 307 -29.16 -18.17 8.76
CA ASN A 307 -29.03 -18.42 7.32
C ASN A 307 -27.89 -17.65 6.64
N PHE A 308 -27.36 -16.60 7.29
CA PHE A 308 -26.21 -15.85 6.78
C PHE A 308 -24.96 -16.75 6.63
N PHE A 309 -24.74 -17.69 7.56
CA PHE A 309 -23.62 -18.62 7.50
C PHE A 309 -23.93 -19.92 6.74
N SER A 310 -25.09 -20.01 6.09
CA SER A 310 -25.42 -21.16 5.24
C SER A 310 -24.45 -21.28 4.05
N SER A 311 -24.19 -22.52 3.63
CA SER A 311 -23.34 -22.78 2.46
C SER A 311 -23.88 -22.11 1.19
N TYR A 312 -25.21 -22.12 1.03
CA TYR A 312 -25.87 -21.43 -0.09
C TYR A 312 -25.58 -19.92 -0.07
N ASN A 313 -25.72 -19.26 1.08
CA ASN A 313 -25.48 -17.82 1.15
C ASN A 313 -24.01 -17.48 0.81
N TRP A 314 -23.04 -18.21 1.36
CA TRP A 314 -21.62 -17.93 1.11
C TRP A 314 -21.19 -18.25 -0.32
N PHE A 315 -21.51 -19.44 -0.83
CA PHE A 315 -21.03 -19.87 -2.14
C PHE A 315 -21.86 -19.34 -3.31
N VAL A 316 -23.16 -19.14 -3.13
CA VAL A 316 -24.06 -18.65 -4.18
C VAL A 316 -24.30 -17.16 -4.05
N ALA A 317 -24.92 -16.72 -2.94
CA ALA A 317 -25.38 -15.34 -2.82
C ALA A 317 -24.25 -14.32 -2.70
N ILE A 318 -23.20 -14.62 -1.92
CA ILE A 318 -22.03 -13.75 -1.74
C ILE A 318 -21.04 -13.94 -2.89
N LEU A 319 -20.59 -15.17 -3.15
CA LEU A 319 -19.55 -15.43 -4.15
C LEU A 319 -20.10 -15.44 -5.59
N LYS A 320 -20.82 -16.50 -5.98
CA LYS A 320 -21.25 -16.72 -7.39
C LYS A 320 -21.96 -15.50 -7.99
N ASN A 321 -22.93 -14.94 -7.26
CA ASN A 321 -23.76 -13.84 -7.75
C ASN A 321 -23.02 -12.51 -7.87
N ASN A 322 -21.81 -12.35 -7.33
CA ASN A 322 -21.04 -11.10 -7.43
C ASN A 322 -19.78 -11.22 -8.30
N ILE A 323 -19.46 -12.41 -8.84
CA ILE A 323 -18.23 -12.67 -9.60
C ILE A 323 -18.08 -11.79 -10.83
N PHE A 324 -19.19 -11.40 -11.48
CA PHE A 324 -19.13 -10.52 -12.64
C PHE A 324 -18.44 -9.19 -12.32
N ILE A 325 -18.68 -8.61 -11.13
CA ILE A 325 -17.98 -7.42 -10.62
C ILE A 325 -16.51 -7.75 -10.36
N GLY A 326 -16.23 -8.94 -9.85
CA GLY A 326 -14.87 -9.43 -9.64
C GLY A 326 -14.06 -9.40 -10.93
N PHE A 327 -14.59 -9.94 -12.03
CA PHE A 327 -13.87 -9.97 -13.31
C PHE A 327 -13.51 -8.57 -13.83
N ILE A 328 -14.48 -7.64 -13.89
CA ILE A 328 -14.18 -6.26 -14.30
C ILE A 328 -13.31 -5.52 -13.29
N ALA A 329 -13.39 -5.84 -12.00
CA ALA A 329 -12.50 -5.27 -10.99
C ALA A 329 -11.04 -5.68 -11.25
N LEU A 330 -10.77 -6.89 -11.76
CA LEU A 330 -9.41 -7.30 -12.18
C LEU A 330 -8.86 -6.42 -13.31
N GLY A 331 -9.69 -6.12 -14.32
CA GLY A 331 -9.34 -5.18 -15.39
C GLY A 331 -9.11 -3.76 -14.84
N GLN A 332 -10.03 -3.30 -13.99
CA GLN A 332 -9.95 -1.99 -13.34
C GLN A 332 -8.72 -1.86 -12.43
N THR A 333 -8.26 -2.93 -11.79
CA THR A 333 -7.00 -2.93 -11.04
C THR A 333 -5.83 -2.51 -11.92
N LEU A 334 -5.72 -3.05 -13.14
CA LEU A 334 -4.64 -2.68 -14.06
C LEU A 334 -4.73 -1.20 -14.45
N VAL A 335 -5.93 -0.71 -14.72
CA VAL A 335 -6.18 0.70 -15.08
C VAL A 335 -5.79 1.63 -13.93
N ILE A 336 -6.28 1.36 -12.72
CA ILE A 336 -5.98 2.16 -11.53
C ILE A 336 -4.50 2.09 -11.16
N LEU A 337 -3.84 0.94 -11.36
CA LEU A 337 -2.39 0.84 -11.15
C LEU A 337 -1.60 1.79 -12.05
N THR A 338 -2.09 2.15 -13.24
CA THR A 338 -1.49 3.16 -14.11
C THR A 338 -1.93 4.60 -13.82
N GLY A 339 -2.74 4.82 -12.78
CA GLY A 339 -3.27 6.15 -12.41
C GLY A 339 -4.51 6.57 -13.21
N GLY A 340 -5.14 5.64 -13.94
CA GLY A 340 -6.38 5.87 -14.67
C GLY A 340 -7.62 5.38 -13.92
N ILE A 341 -8.80 5.72 -14.43
CA ILE A 341 -10.09 5.12 -14.01
C ILE A 341 -10.85 4.79 -15.29
N ASP A 342 -11.29 3.55 -15.46
CA ASP A 342 -12.16 3.15 -16.56
C ASP A 342 -13.60 3.13 -16.09
N LEU A 343 -14.38 4.13 -16.53
CA LEU A 343 -15.82 4.17 -16.28
C LEU A 343 -16.62 3.32 -17.28
N SER A 344 -16.03 2.93 -18.40
CA SER A 344 -16.76 2.20 -19.44
C SER A 344 -16.98 0.72 -19.10
N VAL A 345 -16.31 0.19 -18.08
CA VAL A 345 -16.32 -1.26 -17.72
C VAL A 345 -17.71 -1.85 -17.50
N GLY A 346 -18.62 -1.12 -16.85
CA GLY A 346 -20.00 -1.58 -16.67
C GLY A 346 -20.75 -1.68 -17.99
N SER A 347 -20.55 -0.71 -18.88
CA SER A 347 -21.16 -0.68 -20.21
C SER A 347 -20.52 -1.68 -21.18
N LEU A 348 -19.22 -1.98 -21.02
CA LEU A 348 -18.53 -3.04 -21.76
C LEU A 348 -19.12 -4.42 -21.45
N ILE A 349 -19.46 -4.71 -20.19
CA ILE A 349 -20.19 -5.93 -19.82
C ILE A 349 -21.55 -5.98 -20.53
N GLY A 350 -22.35 -4.92 -20.39
CA GLY A 350 -23.69 -4.89 -20.97
C GLY A 350 -23.66 -5.05 -22.49
N PHE A 351 -22.71 -4.39 -23.15
CA PHE A 351 -22.50 -4.47 -24.58
C PHE A 351 -22.00 -5.86 -25.00
N GLY A 352 -21.02 -6.41 -24.29
CA GLY A 352 -20.52 -7.78 -24.53
C GLY A 352 -21.62 -8.84 -24.39
N ALA A 353 -22.45 -8.73 -23.35
CA ALA A 353 -23.59 -9.62 -23.12
C ALA A 353 -24.65 -9.48 -24.23
N THR A 354 -24.90 -8.25 -24.69
CA THR A 354 -25.83 -7.96 -25.78
C THR A 354 -25.35 -8.57 -27.08
N ILE A 355 -24.09 -8.35 -27.45
CA ILE A 355 -23.50 -8.94 -28.67
C ILE A 355 -23.46 -10.46 -28.57
N TYR A 356 -23.10 -11.01 -27.41
CA TYR A 356 -23.10 -12.46 -27.18
C TYR A 356 -24.46 -13.08 -27.51
N LEU A 357 -25.52 -12.63 -26.81
CA LEU A 357 -26.86 -13.17 -26.96
C LEU A 357 -27.48 -12.85 -28.32
N LEU A 358 -27.19 -11.69 -28.91
CA LEU A 358 -27.67 -11.37 -30.25
C LEU A 358 -27.09 -12.34 -31.29
N LEU A 359 -25.80 -12.67 -31.20
CA LEU A 359 -25.14 -13.58 -32.12
C LEU A 359 -25.53 -15.05 -31.88
N THR A 360 -25.66 -15.49 -30.62
CA THR A 360 -26.05 -16.89 -30.32
C THR A 360 -27.54 -17.15 -30.56
N VAL A 361 -28.42 -16.20 -30.20
CA VAL A 361 -29.88 -16.40 -30.32
C VAL A 361 -30.40 -16.02 -31.70
N LYS A 362 -30.05 -14.85 -32.24
CA LYS A 362 -30.62 -14.40 -33.53
C LYS A 362 -29.90 -15.01 -34.73
N LEU A 363 -28.58 -15.17 -34.66
CA LEU A 363 -27.79 -15.74 -35.76
C LEU A 363 -27.44 -17.22 -35.56
N GLY A 364 -27.79 -17.81 -34.42
CA GLY A 364 -27.54 -19.24 -34.14
C GLY A 364 -26.06 -19.61 -34.08
N LEU A 365 -25.16 -18.65 -33.92
CA LEU A 365 -23.72 -18.92 -33.95
C LEU A 365 -23.29 -19.70 -32.70
N HIS A 366 -22.38 -20.67 -32.91
CA HIS A 366 -21.81 -21.43 -31.80
C HIS A 366 -21.01 -20.52 -30.86
N PHE A 367 -21.15 -20.72 -29.54
CA PHE A 367 -20.59 -19.82 -28.52
C PHE A 367 -19.07 -19.60 -28.64
N VAL A 368 -18.33 -20.61 -29.12
CA VAL A 368 -16.88 -20.50 -29.36
C VAL A 368 -16.57 -19.45 -30.43
N ALA A 369 -17.31 -19.42 -31.54
CA ALA A 369 -17.12 -18.41 -32.58
C ALA A 369 -17.46 -17.01 -32.07
N VAL A 370 -18.55 -16.90 -31.30
CA VAL A 370 -18.97 -15.65 -30.66
C VAL A 370 -17.91 -15.16 -29.66
N LEU A 371 -17.24 -16.05 -28.92
CA LEU A 371 -16.16 -15.68 -28.00
C LEU A 371 -14.98 -15.04 -28.73
N PHE A 372 -14.55 -15.58 -29.88
CA PHE A 372 -13.50 -14.95 -30.69
C PHE A 372 -13.92 -13.56 -31.20
N ILE A 373 -15.16 -13.42 -31.66
CA ILE A 373 -15.71 -12.13 -32.09
C ILE A 373 -15.70 -11.12 -30.94
N LEU A 374 -16.13 -11.54 -29.74
CA LEU A 374 -16.12 -10.69 -28.55
C LEU A 374 -14.71 -10.26 -28.15
N ILE A 375 -13.72 -11.15 -28.20
CA ILE A 375 -12.32 -10.82 -27.94
C ILE A 375 -11.87 -9.69 -28.88
N ILE A 376 -12.16 -9.80 -30.16
CA ILE A 376 -11.77 -8.79 -31.15
C ILE A 376 -12.47 -7.45 -30.85
N ILE A 377 -13.79 -7.46 -30.68
CA ILE A 377 -14.59 -6.23 -30.50
C ILE A 377 -14.21 -5.52 -29.20
N LEU A 378 -14.20 -6.23 -28.07
CA LEU A 378 -13.98 -5.61 -26.76
C LEU A 378 -12.51 -5.25 -26.54
N ALA A 379 -11.56 -6.03 -27.07
CA ALA A 379 -10.16 -5.61 -27.10
C ALA A 379 -9.96 -4.37 -27.97
N ALA A 380 -10.64 -4.27 -29.12
CA ALA A 380 -10.56 -3.10 -29.99
C ALA A 380 -11.09 -1.83 -29.30
N ILE A 381 -12.22 -1.92 -28.58
CA ILE A 381 -12.75 -0.79 -27.79
C ILE A 381 -11.76 -0.39 -26.69
N GLY A 382 -11.18 -1.36 -25.97
CA GLY A 382 -10.14 -1.11 -24.98
C GLY A 382 -8.89 -0.45 -25.58
N ILE A 383 -8.43 -0.93 -26.73
CA ILE A 383 -7.31 -0.33 -27.48
C ILE A 383 -7.64 1.10 -27.88
N LEU A 384 -8.85 1.37 -28.39
CA LEU A 384 -9.28 2.71 -28.78
C LEU A 384 -9.22 3.67 -27.59
N ASN A 385 -9.78 3.27 -26.43
CA ASN A 385 -9.68 4.04 -25.20
C ASN A 385 -8.23 4.31 -24.83
N GLY A 386 -7.39 3.27 -24.84
CA GLY A 386 -5.98 3.39 -24.54
C GLY A 386 -5.20 4.27 -25.52
N ILE A 387 -5.54 4.28 -26.81
CA ILE A 387 -4.94 5.15 -27.84
C ILE A 387 -5.32 6.61 -27.56
N LEU A 388 -6.60 6.89 -27.34
CA LEU A 388 -7.10 8.24 -27.04
C LEU A 388 -6.44 8.81 -25.77
N ILE A 389 -6.30 7.98 -24.74
CA ILE A 389 -5.67 8.38 -23.49
C ILE A 389 -4.17 8.60 -23.66
N SER A 390 -3.47 7.65 -24.28
CA SER A 390 -2.00 7.68 -24.32
C SER A 390 -1.42 8.59 -25.40
N LYS A 391 -1.96 8.57 -26.63
CA LYS A 391 -1.42 9.34 -27.75
C LYS A 391 -1.93 10.78 -27.74
N PHE A 392 -3.22 10.97 -27.49
CA PHE A 392 -3.85 12.29 -27.51
C PHE A 392 -3.82 12.97 -26.13
N LYS A 393 -3.30 12.29 -25.10
CA LYS A 393 -3.17 12.80 -23.73
C LYS A 393 -4.48 13.30 -23.13
N ILE A 394 -5.60 12.70 -23.55
CA ILE A 394 -6.92 13.02 -23.00
C ILE A 394 -7.03 12.35 -21.63
N PRO A 395 -7.51 13.05 -20.58
CA PRO A 395 -7.72 12.44 -19.26
C PRO A 395 -8.56 11.15 -19.33
N PRO A 396 -8.12 10.05 -18.68
CA PRO A 396 -8.81 8.75 -18.70
C PRO A 396 -10.31 8.76 -18.44
N PHE A 397 -10.72 9.53 -17.43
CA PHE A 397 -12.11 9.65 -17.02
C PHE A 397 -13.00 10.19 -18.16
N ILE A 398 -12.50 11.13 -18.97
CA ILE A 398 -13.28 11.73 -20.06
C ILE A 398 -13.49 10.70 -21.18
N VAL A 399 -12.42 10.04 -21.61
CA VAL A 399 -12.49 9.03 -22.70
C VAL A 399 -13.40 7.89 -22.29
N THR A 400 -13.26 7.40 -21.07
CA THR A 400 -14.02 6.23 -20.60
C THR A 400 -15.46 6.58 -20.23
N LEU A 401 -15.75 7.83 -19.83
CA LEU A 401 -17.12 8.32 -19.71
C LEU A 401 -17.81 8.43 -21.08
N ALA A 402 -17.11 8.94 -22.10
CA ALA A 402 -17.63 8.95 -23.47
C ALA A 402 -17.88 7.52 -23.99
N GLY A 403 -16.96 6.60 -23.70
CA GLY A 403 -17.12 5.17 -23.98
C GLY A 403 -18.32 4.56 -23.26
N LEU A 404 -18.52 4.88 -21.96
CA LEU A 404 -19.68 4.48 -21.18
C LEU A 404 -20.97 4.88 -21.91
N LEU A 405 -21.13 6.17 -22.23
CA LEU A 405 -22.36 6.69 -22.85
C LEU A 405 -22.59 6.10 -24.25
N SER A 406 -21.52 5.98 -25.05
CA SER A 406 -21.60 5.42 -26.41
C SER A 406 -22.06 3.96 -26.40
N LEU A 407 -21.49 3.15 -25.50
CA LEU A 407 -21.86 1.75 -25.36
C LEU A 407 -23.27 1.59 -24.79
N ARG A 408 -23.70 2.46 -23.86
CA ARG A 408 -25.10 2.46 -23.38
C ARG A 408 -26.09 2.76 -24.49
N GLY A 409 -25.80 3.79 -25.30
CA GLY A 409 -26.60 4.10 -26.50
C GLY A 409 -26.65 2.92 -27.46
N ALA A 410 -25.51 2.27 -27.73
CA ALA A 410 -25.45 1.11 -28.60
C ALA A 410 -26.29 -0.07 -28.08
N ILE A 411 -26.22 -0.38 -26.78
CA ILE A 411 -27.06 -1.41 -26.15
C ILE A 411 -28.55 -1.09 -26.36
N ALA A 412 -28.96 0.16 -26.09
CA ALA A 412 -30.35 0.59 -26.23
C ALA A 412 -30.86 0.45 -27.67
N ILE A 413 -30.02 0.82 -28.66
CA ILE A 413 -30.35 0.69 -30.09
C ILE A 413 -30.47 -0.77 -30.50
N LEU A 414 -29.55 -1.63 -30.06
CA LEU A 414 -29.52 -3.05 -30.44
C LEU A 414 -30.68 -3.84 -29.82
N LEU A 415 -31.03 -3.55 -28.56
CA LEU A 415 -32.09 -4.24 -27.82
C LEU A 415 -33.48 -3.64 -28.05
N LYS A 416 -33.60 -2.37 -28.44
CA LYS A 416 -34.88 -1.66 -28.64
C LYS A 416 -35.84 -1.80 -27.44
N GLY A 417 -35.30 -1.76 -26.22
CA GLY A 417 -36.08 -1.93 -24.99
C GLY A 417 -36.43 -3.39 -24.63
N THR A 418 -36.17 -4.35 -25.52
CA THR A 418 -36.54 -5.76 -25.32
C THR A 418 -35.37 -6.59 -24.80
N PRO A 419 -35.56 -7.38 -23.73
CA PRO A 419 -34.52 -8.30 -23.27
C PRO A 419 -34.37 -9.49 -24.25
N ILE A 420 -33.16 -10.03 -24.34
CA ILE A 420 -32.89 -11.30 -25.03
C ILE A 420 -32.59 -12.35 -23.98
N THR A 421 -33.22 -13.51 -24.08
CA THR A 421 -33.08 -14.63 -23.14
C THR A 421 -32.47 -15.85 -23.85
N ASN A 422 -31.64 -16.61 -23.14
CA ASN A 422 -31.17 -17.92 -23.57
C ASN A 422 -30.87 -18.80 -22.35
N ALA A 423 -31.87 -19.54 -21.87
CA ALA A 423 -31.72 -20.41 -20.72
C ALA A 423 -30.96 -21.72 -21.03
N GLN A 424 -30.89 -22.11 -22.30
CA GLN A 424 -30.27 -23.38 -22.73
C GLN A 424 -28.85 -23.20 -23.27
N ASP A 425 -28.25 -22.02 -23.09
CA ASP A 425 -26.90 -21.74 -23.59
C ASP A 425 -25.86 -22.69 -22.94
N PRO A 426 -25.06 -23.43 -23.74
CA PRO A 426 -24.06 -24.36 -23.21
C PRO A 426 -23.05 -23.72 -22.27
N ILE A 427 -22.60 -22.47 -22.53
CA ILE A 427 -21.62 -21.82 -21.64
C ILE A 427 -22.25 -21.41 -20.31
N PHE A 428 -23.53 -21.01 -20.34
CA PHE A 428 -24.25 -20.66 -19.11
C PHE A 428 -24.51 -21.90 -18.26
N ASN A 429 -24.89 -23.01 -18.89
CA ASN A 429 -25.03 -24.30 -18.21
C ASN A 429 -23.70 -24.76 -17.60
N PHE A 430 -22.60 -24.62 -18.34
CA PHE A 430 -21.26 -24.94 -17.84
C PHE A 430 -20.88 -24.08 -16.62
N PHE A 431 -21.08 -22.77 -16.66
CA PHE A 431 -20.79 -21.88 -15.53
C PHE A 431 -21.66 -22.15 -14.30
N ASN A 432 -22.92 -22.54 -14.53
CA ASN A 432 -23.88 -22.85 -13.47
C ASN A 432 -23.74 -24.27 -12.90
N TYR A 433 -22.96 -25.15 -13.53
CA TYR A 433 -22.72 -26.49 -13.04
C TYR A 433 -22.06 -26.46 -11.65
N ASN A 434 -22.57 -27.26 -10.71
CA ASN A 434 -22.06 -27.35 -9.33
C ASN A 434 -21.14 -28.56 -9.17
N LEU A 435 -19.90 -28.33 -8.73
CA LEU A 435 -18.88 -29.35 -8.49
C LEU A 435 -19.00 -30.01 -7.09
N GLY A 436 -20.10 -29.75 -6.37
CA GLY A 436 -20.36 -30.14 -4.98
C GLY A 436 -20.97 -28.97 -4.19
N SER A 437 -21.51 -29.21 -2.98
CA SER A 437 -22.09 -28.27 -1.98
C SER A 437 -22.17 -26.77 -2.37
N ASN A 438 -22.91 -26.43 -3.44
CA ASN A 438 -23.08 -25.09 -4.01
C ASN A 438 -21.84 -24.39 -4.62
N PHE A 439 -20.74 -25.12 -4.82
CA PHE A 439 -19.54 -24.60 -5.48
C PHE A 439 -19.64 -24.71 -7.00
N SER A 440 -20.00 -23.60 -7.66
CA SER A 440 -20.16 -23.57 -9.12
C SER A 440 -18.83 -23.51 -9.88
N VAL A 441 -18.81 -24.04 -11.10
CA VAL A 441 -17.68 -23.92 -12.04
C VAL A 441 -17.29 -22.47 -12.27
N LEU A 442 -18.24 -21.53 -12.28
CA LEU A 442 -17.96 -20.09 -12.38
C LEU A 442 -16.99 -19.59 -11.28
N VAL A 443 -17.15 -20.08 -10.05
CA VAL A 443 -16.24 -19.74 -8.93
C VAL A 443 -14.84 -20.27 -9.20
N LEU A 444 -14.72 -21.48 -9.74
CA LEU A 444 -13.42 -22.05 -10.13
C LEU A 444 -12.76 -21.24 -11.25
N VAL A 445 -13.50 -20.88 -12.30
CA VAL A 445 -13.00 -20.03 -13.40
C VAL A 445 -12.51 -18.69 -12.88
N PHE A 446 -13.24 -18.08 -11.94
CA PHE A 446 -12.81 -16.84 -11.31
C PHE A 446 -11.51 -17.01 -10.51
N ILE A 447 -11.40 -18.04 -9.65
CA ILE A 447 -10.18 -18.32 -8.89
C ILE A 447 -8.97 -18.55 -9.80
N ILE A 448 -9.14 -19.34 -10.87
CA ILE A 448 -8.08 -19.58 -11.87
C ILE A 448 -7.68 -18.27 -12.53
N THR A 449 -8.64 -17.44 -12.93
CA THR A 449 -8.38 -16.13 -13.56
C THR A 449 -7.59 -15.22 -12.63
N VAL A 450 -7.96 -15.16 -11.35
CA VAL A 450 -7.24 -14.41 -10.30
C VAL A 450 -5.81 -14.94 -10.16
N ALA A 451 -5.63 -16.25 -10.05
CA ALA A 451 -4.32 -16.87 -9.88
C ALA A 451 -3.41 -16.59 -11.09
N VAL A 452 -3.93 -16.74 -12.32
CA VAL A 452 -3.22 -16.43 -13.56
C VAL A 452 -2.83 -14.96 -13.60
N LEU A 453 -3.72 -14.04 -13.25
CA LEU A 453 -3.41 -12.61 -13.28
C LEU A 453 -2.38 -12.21 -12.22
N ILE A 454 -2.47 -12.76 -10.99
CA ILE A 454 -1.47 -12.53 -9.95
C ILE A 454 -0.09 -13.03 -10.42
N PHE A 455 -0.04 -14.24 -10.97
CA PHE A 455 1.19 -14.81 -11.51
C PHE A 455 1.74 -13.93 -12.65
N PHE A 456 0.88 -13.56 -13.60
CA PHE A 456 1.24 -12.72 -14.73
C PHE A 456 1.80 -11.37 -14.29
N ILE A 457 1.15 -10.66 -13.36
CA ILE A 457 1.62 -9.36 -12.87
C ILE A 457 2.93 -9.51 -12.08
N LYS A 458 3.06 -10.53 -11.23
CA LYS A 458 4.23 -10.70 -10.35
C LYS A 458 5.49 -11.09 -11.13
N PHE A 459 5.35 -11.93 -12.16
CA PHE A 459 6.50 -12.52 -12.83
C PHE A 459 6.79 -11.93 -14.22
N SER A 460 5.82 -11.27 -14.88
CA SER A 460 6.04 -10.69 -16.22
C SER A 460 6.74 -9.33 -16.20
N LYS A 461 7.38 -8.98 -17.33
CA LYS A 461 7.88 -7.61 -17.59
C LYS A 461 6.74 -6.59 -17.64
N PHE A 462 5.60 -6.98 -18.21
CA PHE A 462 4.41 -6.13 -18.32
C PHE A 462 3.94 -5.66 -16.95
N GLY A 463 3.82 -6.56 -15.97
CA GLY A 463 3.43 -6.20 -14.61
C GLY A 463 4.37 -5.16 -13.98
N ARG A 464 5.69 -5.36 -14.08
CA ARG A 464 6.68 -4.37 -13.59
C ARG A 464 6.53 -3.01 -14.27
N TYR A 465 6.26 -2.99 -15.58
CA TYR A 465 6.04 -1.75 -16.33
C TYR A 465 4.75 -1.04 -15.94
N VAL A 466 3.67 -1.77 -15.65
CA VAL A 466 2.41 -1.20 -15.14
C VAL A 466 2.65 -0.44 -13.83
N TYR A 467 3.36 -1.04 -12.87
CA TYR A 467 3.71 -0.37 -11.62
C TYR A 467 4.64 0.84 -11.83
N ALA A 468 5.65 0.71 -12.69
CA ALA A 468 6.59 1.81 -12.95
C ALA A 468 5.91 3.02 -13.62
N VAL A 469 5.03 2.77 -14.60
CA VAL A 469 4.26 3.83 -15.28
C VAL A 469 3.32 4.54 -14.30
N GLY A 470 2.71 3.79 -13.38
CA GLY A 470 1.80 4.35 -12.39
C GLY A 470 2.47 5.13 -11.26
N ASP A 471 3.67 4.75 -10.84
CA ASP A 471 4.38 5.44 -9.75
C ASP A 471 5.04 6.74 -10.26
N ASN A 472 5.77 6.67 -11.37
CA ASN A 472 6.36 7.84 -12.00
C ASN A 472 6.49 7.65 -13.53
N PRO A 473 5.53 8.18 -14.33
CA PRO A 473 5.56 8.00 -15.78
C PRO A 473 6.78 8.67 -16.44
N VAL A 474 7.30 9.75 -15.87
CA VAL A 474 8.47 10.46 -16.41
C VAL A 474 9.72 9.58 -16.24
N ALA A 475 9.94 9.05 -15.02
CA ALA A 475 11.06 8.16 -14.75
C ALA A 475 10.97 6.84 -15.54
N ALA A 476 9.77 6.31 -15.74
CA ALA A 476 9.54 5.13 -16.57
C ALA A 476 9.99 5.36 -18.02
N THR A 477 9.71 6.55 -18.58
CA THR A 477 10.13 6.93 -19.93
C THR A 477 11.65 7.02 -20.05
N PHE A 478 12.32 7.66 -19.08
CA PHE A 478 13.79 7.72 -19.03
C PHE A 478 14.44 6.33 -18.84
N SER A 479 13.71 5.37 -18.27
CA SER A 479 14.13 3.97 -18.14
C SER A 479 13.85 3.13 -19.40
N GLY A 480 13.45 3.75 -20.52
CA GLY A 480 13.17 3.08 -21.79
C GLY A 480 11.80 2.40 -21.88
N ILE A 481 10.91 2.60 -20.91
CA ILE A 481 9.56 2.03 -20.93
C ILE A 481 8.68 2.88 -21.84
N LYS A 482 8.03 2.24 -22.82
CA LYS A 482 7.09 2.91 -23.72
C LYS A 482 5.73 3.05 -23.06
N ASN A 483 5.55 4.08 -22.22
CA ASN A 483 4.32 4.33 -21.44
C ASN A 483 3.05 4.19 -22.28
N ASN A 484 3.04 4.74 -23.50
CA ASN A 484 1.88 4.69 -24.39
C ASN A 484 1.45 3.25 -24.70
N LYS A 485 2.42 2.35 -24.93
CA LYS A 485 2.11 0.93 -25.18
C LYS A 485 1.52 0.26 -23.93
N ILE A 486 2.03 0.61 -22.74
CA ILE A 486 1.53 0.05 -21.48
C ILE A 486 0.09 0.47 -21.24
N LEU A 487 -0.22 1.76 -21.41
CA LEU A 487 -1.59 2.27 -21.29
C LEU A 487 -2.54 1.57 -22.27
N ILE A 488 -2.17 1.45 -23.56
CA ILE A 488 -2.99 0.76 -24.56
C ILE A 488 -3.28 -0.69 -24.16
N LEU A 489 -2.25 -1.43 -23.73
CA LEU A 489 -2.40 -2.81 -23.29
C LEU A 489 -3.29 -2.94 -22.03
N VAL A 490 -3.15 -2.01 -21.08
CA VAL A 490 -3.96 -2.01 -19.85
C VAL A 490 -5.45 -1.83 -20.16
N TYR A 491 -5.82 -0.89 -21.03
CA TYR A 491 -7.23 -0.72 -21.44
C TYR A 491 -7.72 -1.85 -22.35
N MET A 492 -6.86 -2.45 -23.17
CA MET A 492 -7.18 -3.68 -23.90
C MET A 492 -7.54 -4.83 -22.94
N PHE A 493 -6.76 -5.03 -21.88
CA PHE A 493 -7.07 -6.04 -20.86
C PHE A 493 -8.38 -5.72 -20.12
N SER A 494 -8.68 -4.44 -19.85
CA SER A 494 -9.99 -4.01 -19.30
C SER A 494 -11.15 -4.55 -20.15
N GLY A 495 -11.07 -4.40 -21.48
CA GLY A 495 -12.05 -4.94 -22.43
C GLY A 495 -12.13 -6.47 -22.42
N ILE A 496 -10.98 -7.17 -22.33
CA ILE A 496 -10.95 -8.64 -22.27
C ILE A 496 -11.60 -9.16 -20.97
N PHE A 497 -11.33 -8.54 -19.82
CA PHE A 497 -11.97 -8.90 -18.55
C PHE A 497 -13.48 -8.65 -18.56
N ALA A 498 -13.95 -7.66 -19.32
CA ALA A 498 -15.38 -7.41 -19.49
C ALA A 498 -16.12 -8.56 -20.21
N ILE A 499 -15.43 -9.37 -21.04
CA ILE A 499 -16.01 -10.58 -21.67
C ILE A 499 -16.39 -11.60 -20.60
N LEU A 500 -15.48 -11.89 -19.67
CA LEU A 500 -15.75 -12.82 -18.56
C LEU A 500 -16.86 -12.29 -17.64
N GLY A 501 -16.87 -10.98 -17.39
CA GLY A 501 -17.96 -10.31 -16.68
C GLY A 501 -19.30 -10.44 -17.39
N ALA A 502 -19.35 -10.23 -18.71
CA ALA A 502 -20.54 -10.36 -19.55
C ALA A 502 -21.12 -11.78 -19.53
N LEU A 503 -20.28 -12.78 -19.77
CA LEU A 503 -20.73 -14.18 -19.72
C LEU A 503 -21.16 -14.57 -18.31
N SER A 504 -20.46 -14.09 -17.28
CA SER A 504 -20.81 -14.36 -15.89
C SER A 504 -22.18 -13.80 -15.52
N ILE A 505 -22.46 -12.52 -15.80
CA ILE A 505 -23.77 -11.95 -15.48
C ILE A 505 -24.90 -12.58 -16.30
N SER A 506 -24.68 -12.78 -17.60
CA SER A 506 -25.69 -13.41 -18.46
C SER A 506 -25.94 -14.86 -18.09
N SER A 507 -24.95 -15.59 -17.56
CA SER A 507 -25.18 -16.94 -17.04
C SER A 507 -26.04 -16.94 -15.78
N GLY A 508 -25.97 -15.90 -14.95
CA GLY A 508 -26.77 -15.79 -13.73
C GLY A 508 -28.22 -15.41 -13.99
N THR A 509 -28.46 -14.52 -14.96
CA THR A 509 -29.81 -14.04 -15.31
C THR A 509 -30.45 -14.79 -16.49
N THR A 510 -29.68 -15.63 -17.18
CA THR A 510 -30.04 -16.28 -18.47
C THR A 510 -30.53 -15.30 -19.55
N SER A 511 -30.20 -14.01 -19.38
CA SER A 511 -30.79 -12.92 -20.16
C SER A 511 -29.93 -11.66 -20.12
N VAL A 512 -30.15 -10.79 -21.11
CA VAL A 512 -29.60 -9.43 -21.14
C VAL A 512 -30.73 -8.44 -21.39
N SER A 513 -30.71 -7.33 -20.68
CA SER A 513 -31.66 -6.22 -20.83
C SER A 513 -30.88 -4.90 -21.07
N PRO A 514 -31.55 -3.83 -21.51
CA PRO A 514 -30.90 -2.53 -21.71
C PRO A 514 -30.17 -1.98 -20.48
N ASN A 515 -30.61 -2.39 -19.29
CA ASN A 515 -30.02 -1.97 -18.01
C ASN A 515 -28.88 -2.89 -17.54
N THR A 516 -28.59 -3.99 -18.23
CA THR A 516 -27.49 -4.89 -17.85
C THR A 516 -26.17 -4.12 -17.81
N GLY A 517 -25.44 -4.25 -16.70
CA GLY A 517 -24.17 -3.57 -16.51
C GLY A 517 -24.25 -2.20 -15.84
N TYR A 518 -25.44 -1.63 -15.63
CA TYR A 518 -25.61 -0.23 -15.19
C TYR A 518 -25.04 0.00 -13.78
N GLY A 519 -24.19 1.01 -13.62
CA GLY A 519 -23.62 1.39 -12.32
C GLY A 519 -22.48 0.49 -11.81
N PHE A 520 -22.15 -0.60 -12.52
CA PHE A 520 -21.10 -1.53 -12.08
C PHE A 520 -19.71 -0.90 -12.13
N GLU A 521 -19.49 0.12 -12.95
CA GLU A 521 -18.26 0.90 -12.95
C GLU A 521 -17.92 1.47 -11.57
N LEU A 522 -18.90 1.97 -10.81
CA LEU A 522 -18.67 2.47 -9.47
C LEU A 522 -18.39 1.34 -8.48
N ASP A 523 -19.09 0.20 -8.61
CA ASP A 523 -18.85 -0.97 -7.77
C ASP A 523 -17.42 -1.52 -7.96
N THR A 524 -16.89 -1.51 -9.19
CA THR A 524 -15.50 -1.92 -9.44
C THR A 524 -14.47 -0.97 -8.87
N VAL A 525 -14.67 0.35 -9.04
CA VAL A 525 -13.80 1.35 -8.44
C VAL A 525 -13.80 1.17 -6.92
N THR A 526 -14.98 0.99 -6.33
CA THR A 526 -15.12 0.72 -4.89
C THR A 526 -14.32 -0.51 -4.49
N ALA A 527 -14.50 -1.66 -5.17
CA ALA A 527 -13.79 -2.89 -4.87
C ALA A 527 -12.26 -2.73 -4.92
N VAL A 528 -11.74 -2.03 -5.94
CA VAL A 528 -10.29 -1.82 -6.11
C VAL A 528 -9.71 -0.87 -5.07
N VAL A 529 -10.40 0.25 -4.81
CA VAL A 529 -9.96 1.29 -3.86
C VAL A 529 -10.10 0.81 -2.43
N LEU A 530 -11.22 0.20 -2.08
CA LEU A 530 -11.46 -0.43 -0.78
C LEU A 530 -10.42 -1.53 -0.49
N GLY A 531 -10.00 -2.27 -1.51
CA GLY A 531 -8.91 -3.23 -1.43
C GLY A 531 -7.55 -2.60 -1.09
N GLY A 532 -7.39 -1.29 -1.27
CA GLY A 532 -6.18 -0.54 -0.98
C GLY A 532 -5.21 -0.43 -2.16
N THR A 533 -5.75 -0.40 -3.39
CA THR A 533 -5.03 0.07 -4.59
C THR A 533 -5.20 1.57 -4.71
N ALA A 534 -4.09 2.31 -4.78
CA ALA A 534 -4.10 3.76 -4.75
C ALA A 534 -4.60 4.33 -6.08
N LEU A 535 -5.55 5.28 -6.01
CA LEU A 535 -6.07 6.00 -7.19
C LEU A 535 -4.99 6.80 -7.93
N THR A 536 -3.89 7.11 -7.24
CA THR A 536 -2.72 7.81 -7.82
C THR A 536 -1.85 6.90 -8.70
N GLY A 537 -2.03 5.57 -8.66
CA GLY A 537 -1.21 4.61 -9.39
C GLY A 537 0.01 4.11 -8.60
N GLY A 538 0.70 3.11 -9.17
CA GLY A 538 1.99 2.60 -8.68
C GLY A 538 1.95 1.75 -7.41
N LYS A 539 0.82 1.72 -6.68
CA LYS A 539 0.68 0.97 -5.41
C LYS A 539 -0.66 0.24 -5.35
N GLY A 540 -0.62 -1.07 -5.06
CA GLY A 540 -1.81 -1.91 -4.98
C GLY A 540 -1.59 -3.29 -5.58
N GLY A 541 -2.67 -3.97 -5.96
CA GLY A 541 -2.57 -5.24 -6.67
C GLY A 541 -3.85 -6.05 -6.65
N VAL A 542 -3.86 -7.13 -7.42
CA VAL A 542 -5.04 -7.98 -7.63
C VAL A 542 -5.54 -8.62 -6.33
N GLY A 543 -4.65 -9.16 -5.50
CA GLY A 543 -5.06 -9.79 -4.24
C GLY A 543 -5.80 -8.81 -3.30
N LYS A 544 -5.40 -7.54 -3.31
CA LYS A 544 -6.06 -6.45 -2.59
C LYS A 544 -7.45 -6.16 -3.17
N THR A 545 -7.57 -6.08 -4.49
CA THR A 545 -8.86 -5.91 -5.17
C THR A 545 -9.84 -7.04 -4.85
N ILE A 546 -9.38 -8.29 -4.79
CA ILE A 546 -10.24 -9.43 -4.43
C ILE A 546 -10.78 -9.29 -3.00
N ILE A 547 -9.92 -8.87 -2.08
CA ILE A 547 -10.30 -8.59 -0.70
C ILE A 547 -11.37 -7.49 -0.64
N GLY A 548 -11.22 -6.40 -1.39
CA GLY A 548 -12.21 -5.32 -1.46
C GLY A 548 -13.51 -5.71 -2.17
N TRP A 549 -13.44 -6.46 -3.27
CA TRP A 549 -14.60 -7.04 -3.96
C TRP A 549 -15.40 -7.94 -3.04
N PHE A 550 -14.72 -8.84 -2.32
CA PHE A 550 -15.36 -9.76 -1.38
C PHE A 550 -16.04 -9.00 -0.24
N ALA A 551 -15.40 -7.96 0.29
CA ALA A 551 -15.98 -7.14 1.34
C ALA A 551 -17.20 -6.35 0.86
N MET A 552 -17.19 -5.86 -0.38
CA MET A 552 -18.36 -5.24 -1.01
C MET A 552 -19.51 -6.24 -1.19
N ALA A 553 -19.21 -7.47 -1.64
CA ALA A 553 -20.20 -8.54 -1.78
C ALA A 553 -20.84 -8.92 -0.43
N LEU A 554 -20.05 -9.00 0.63
CA LEU A 554 -20.56 -9.22 2.00
C LEU A 554 -21.50 -8.10 2.43
N LEU A 555 -21.15 -6.85 2.16
CA LEU A 555 -21.98 -5.71 2.54
C LEU A 555 -23.33 -5.69 1.80
N LEU A 556 -23.33 -5.94 0.50
CA LEU A 556 -24.57 -6.02 -0.28
C LEU A 556 -25.44 -7.19 0.19
N ASN A 557 -24.82 -8.31 0.56
CA ASN A 557 -25.53 -9.43 1.14
C ASN A 557 -26.13 -9.07 2.51
N THR A 558 -25.39 -8.38 3.38
CA THR A 558 -25.91 -7.87 4.65
C THR A 558 -27.13 -6.96 4.46
N PHE A 559 -27.06 -6.00 3.53
CA PHE A 559 -28.21 -5.15 3.23
C PHE A 559 -29.45 -5.94 2.80
N SER A 560 -29.24 -7.03 2.06
CA SER A 560 -30.31 -7.92 1.66
C SER A 560 -30.95 -8.64 2.85
N PHE A 561 -30.16 -9.08 3.84
CA PHE A 561 -30.69 -9.70 5.08
C PHE A 561 -31.51 -8.73 5.92
N PHE A 562 -31.12 -7.46 5.97
CA PHE A 562 -31.87 -6.40 6.64
C PHE A 562 -33.01 -5.83 5.78
N GLN A 563 -33.25 -6.39 4.59
CA GLN A 563 -34.29 -5.96 3.65
C GLN A 563 -34.25 -4.45 3.35
N LEU A 564 -33.04 -3.87 3.29
CA LEU A 564 -32.88 -2.46 2.99
C LEU A 564 -33.28 -2.19 1.54
N ASP A 565 -34.09 -1.15 1.33
CA ASP A 565 -34.51 -0.72 0.01
C ASP A 565 -33.30 -0.38 -0.89
N SER A 566 -33.41 -0.70 -2.18
CA SER A 566 -32.33 -0.54 -3.14
C SER A 566 -31.83 0.91 -3.24
N ASN A 567 -32.68 1.91 -3.00
CA ASN A 567 -32.25 3.31 -3.01
C ASN A 567 -31.36 3.63 -1.81
N PHE A 568 -31.66 3.10 -0.62
CA PHE A 568 -30.78 3.23 0.54
C PHE A 568 -29.46 2.50 0.33
N GLN A 569 -29.48 1.34 -0.35
CA GLN A 569 -28.25 0.65 -0.72
C GLN A 569 -27.37 1.52 -1.62
N LEU A 570 -27.94 2.22 -2.62
CA LEU A 570 -27.20 3.15 -3.47
C LEU A 570 -26.57 4.32 -2.68
N VAL A 571 -27.32 4.91 -1.75
CA VAL A 571 -26.79 5.97 -0.87
C VAL A 571 -25.63 5.44 -0.03
N ALA A 572 -25.79 4.26 0.58
CA ALA A 572 -24.76 3.63 1.38
C ALA A 572 -23.50 3.32 0.54
N LYS A 573 -23.65 2.80 -0.68
CA LYS A 573 -22.53 2.60 -1.62
C LYS A 573 -21.76 3.90 -1.86
N GLY A 574 -22.47 5.01 -2.11
CA GLY A 574 -21.85 6.33 -2.29
C GLY A 574 -21.05 6.80 -1.07
N ILE A 575 -21.62 6.66 0.13
CA ILE A 575 -20.95 6.99 1.39
C ILE A 575 -19.68 6.13 1.57
N ILE A 576 -19.76 4.84 1.27
CA ILE A 576 -18.62 3.91 1.39
C ILE A 576 -17.47 4.29 0.47
N ILE A 577 -17.75 4.71 -0.77
CA ILE A 577 -16.72 5.20 -1.70
C ILE A 577 -16.00 6.41 -1.10
N VAL A 578 -16.77 7.38 -0.59
CA VAL A 578 -16.21 8.58 0.04
C VAL A 578 -15.36 8.20 1.25
N LEU A 579 -15.86 7.33 2.14
CA LEU A 579 -15.12 6.84 3.29
C LEU A 579 -13.84 6.09 2.87
N ALA A 580 -13.90 5.23 1.85
CA ALA A 580 -12.75 4.50 1.34
C ALA A 580 -11.65 5.45 0.86
N ILE A 581 -12.02 6.54 0.18
CA ILE A 581 -11.09 7.58 -0.26
C ILE A 581 -10.57 8.42 0.92
N LEU A 582 -11.43 8.77 1.88
CA LEU A 582 -11.04 9.54 3.08
C LEU A 582 -10.05 8.78 3.97
N PHE A 583 -10.21 7.46 4.08
CA PHE A 583 -9.33 6.61 4.88
C PHE A 583 -8.04 6.20 4.14
N ASP A 584 -7.96 6.37 2.81
CA ASP A 584 -6.71 6.20 2.07
C ASP A 584 -5.77 7.36 2.42
N GLN A 585 -4.80 7.07 3.32
CA GLN A 585 -3.88 8.01 3.99
C GLN A 585 -3.06 8.94 3.07
N LYS A 586 -3.20 8.82 1.75
CA LYS A 586 -2.50 9.65 0.76
C LYS A 586 -3.30 10.86 0.28
N TYR A 587 -4.58 10.95 0.58
CA TYR A 587 -5.32 12.18 0.33
C TYR A 587 -5.12 13.11 1.53
N HIS A 588 -4.29 14.15 1.34
CA HIS A 588 -4.16 15.32 2.22
C HIS A 588 -5.48 16.12 2.27
N ILE A 589 -6.57 15.47 2.67
CA ILE A 589 -7.92 16.04 2.78
C ILE A 589 -7.94 17.05 3.91
N ASN A 590 -7.20 16.84 5.01
CA ASN A 590 -7.04 17.88 6.03
C ASN A 590 -6.42 19.17 5.47
N GLU A 591 -5.51 19.04 4.50
CA GLU A 591 -4.81 20.16 3.86
C GLU A 591 -5.64 20.83 2.75
N ARG A 592 -6.51 20.07 2.07
CA ARG A 592 -7.46 20.62 1.08
C ARG A 592 -8.72 21.18 1.73
N LEU A 593 -9.25 20.54 2.78
CA LEU A 593 -10.37 21.04 3.58
C LEU A 593 -9.96 22.30 4.32
N SER A 594 -8.73 22.40 4.85
CA SER A 594 -8.24 23.66 5.40
C SER A 594 -8.19 24.75 4.33
N LYS A 595 -7.71 24.44 3.11
CA LYS A 595 -7.72 25.37 1.95
C LYS A 595 -9.13 25.73 1.46
N LEU A 596 -10.09 24.81 1.50
CA LEU A 596 -11.47 25.02 1.05
C LEU A 596 -12.29 25.80 2.09
N TYR A 597 -12.15 25.45 3.36
CA TYR A 597 -12.68 26.18 4.51
C TYR A 597 -12.17 27.62 4.50
N TYR A 598 -10.89 27.82 4.18
CA TYR A 598 -10.31 29.14 3.94
C TYR A 598 -10.94 29.89 2.75
N LYS A 599 -11.23 29.22 1.63
CA LYS A 599 -11.84 29.85 0.45
C LYS A 599 -13.30 30.29 0.70
N VAL A 600 -14.06 29.53 1.47
CA VAL A 600 -15.46 29.85 1.81
C VAL A 600 -15.54 31.01 2.81
N LEU A 601 -14.67 31.03 3.82
CA LEU A 601 -14.51 32.15 4.76
C LEU A 601 -13.96 33.45 4.15
N VAL A 602 -13.49 33.41 2.89
CA VAL A 602 -13.02 34.59 2.15
C VAL A 602 -14.12 35.14 1.22
N LYS A 603 -15.21 34.39 1.00
CA LYS A 603 -16.39 34.81 0.24
C LYS A 603 -17.55 35.33 1.11
N ILE A 604 -17.61 34.90 2.38
CA ILE A 604 -18.38 35.54 3.46
C ILE A 604 -17.49 36.63 4.06
#